data_AF-A0AAV8VIA3-F1
#
_entry.id   AF-A0AAV8VIA3-F1
#
_cell.length_a   1.000
_cell.length_b   1.000
_cell.length_c   1.000
_cell.angle_alpha   90.00
_cell.angle_beta   90.00
_cell.angle_gamma   90.00
#
_symmetry.space_group_name_H-M   'P 1'
#
loop_
_entity.id
_entity.type
_entity.pdbx_description
1 polymer ?
#
loop_
_entity_poly.entity_id
_entity_poly.type
_entity_poly.pdbx_seq_one_letter_code
_entity_poly.pdbx_strand_id
1 'polypeptide(L)'
;MTSRDIYHEKQVRELCALHALNNLFQSRDAFTKNELDYICNSLSPDHWINPHKSILGLGNYDINVIMKALQARGYEAIWYDKRKDPGCLNLQNINGYILNVPTDYKISFITLPLRRKHWITIREIDGFFYNLDSKLDSPQFIGQETDLLCFLRDILNSKDKELFLVVTSETEKDQNWLLDQDGCINLLNQDRDAEVVQLKDISEAVLLPSNETEHCNRLS
;
A
#
# COMPACT_ATOMS: atom_id res chain seq x y z
N MET A 1 -1.22 23.62 11.46
CA MET A 1 -1.17 22.15 11.61
C MET A 1 0.28 21.76 11.48
N THR A 2 0.90 21.24 12.54
CA THR A 2 2.29 20.76 12.48
C THR A 2 2.31 19.53 11.59
N SER A 3 2.90 19.65 10.40
CA SER A 3 3.22 18.48 9.57
C SER A 3 4.02 17.53 10.45
N ARG A 4 3.43 16.39 10.81
CA ARG A 4 4.23 15.32 11.41
C ARG A 4 5.13 14.80 10.30
N ASP A 5 6.43 14.73 10.57
CA ASP A 5 7.36 14.15 9.61
C ASP A 5 7.03 12.66 9.45
N ILE A 6 6.75 12.24 8.22
CA ILE A 6 6.53 10.84 7.89
C ILE A 6 7.82 10.07 8.18
N TYR A 7 7.72 9.04 9.00
CA TYR A 7 8.87 8.18 9.26
C TYR A 7 9.18 7.35 8.00
N HIS A 8 10.42 7.48 7.51
CA HIS A 8 10.91 6.75 6.36
C HIS A 8 12.35 6.27 6.58
N GLU A 9 12.51 4.97 6.70
CA GLU A 9 13.78 4.29 6.81
C GLU A 9 14.26 3.85 5.43
N LYS A 10 15.40 4.40 5.01
CA LYS A 10 16.08 4.02 3.77
C LYS A 10 16.85 2.72 3.94
N GLN A 11 16.93 1.95 2.86
CA GLN A 11 17.54 0.64 2.87
C GLN A 11 19.03 0.71 3.12
N VAL A 12 19.50 -0.08 4.07
CA VAL A 12 20.92 -0.36 4.27
C VAL A 12 21.16 -1.85 4.01
N ARG A 13 22.08 -2.16 3.09
CA ARG A 13 22.42 -3.54 2.68
C ARG A 13 21.20 -4.30 2.13
N GLU A 14 20.91 -5.51 2.58
CA GLU A 14 19.79 -6.34 2.10
C GLU A 14 18.61 -6.37 3.08
N LEU A 15 18.56 -5.45 4.05
CA LEU A 15 17.58 -5.39 5.14
C LEU A 15 16.20 -4.85 4.73
N CYS A 16 15.80 -5.02 3.46
CA CYS A 16 14.55 -4.47 2.94
C CYS A 16 13.32 -4.89 3.75
N ALA A 17 13.26 -6.14 4.25
CA ALA A 17 12.17 -6.61 5.12
C ALA A 17 12.12 -5.86 6.47
N LEU A 18 13.27 -5.58 7.09
CA LEU A 18 13.34 -4.81 8.33
C LEU A 18 12.79 -3.40 8.11
N HIS A 19 13.26 -2.73 7.07
CA HIS A 19 12.86 -1.36 6.77
C HIS A 19 11.40 -1.28 6.32
N ALA A 20 10.90 -2.27 5.59
CA ALA A 20 9.47 -2.39 5.28
C ALA A 20 8.64 -2.45 6.57
N LEU A 21 9.00 -3.32 7.51
CA LEU A 21 8.30 -3.40 8.80
C LEU A 21 8.39 -2.10 9.61
N ASN A 22 9.56 -1.49 9.73
CA ASN A 22 9.70 -0.21 10.46
C ASN A 22 8.94 0.94 9.80
N ASN A 23 8.93 1.00 8.46
CA ASN A 23 8.13 1.95 7.70
C ASN A 23 6.63 1.71 7.91
N LEU A 24 6.19 0.45 7.94
CA LEU A 24 4.79 0.10 8.16
C LEU A 24 4.29 0.56 9.53
N PHE A 25 5.13 0.43 10.55
CA PHE A 25 4.80 0.82 11.93
C PHE A 25 5.23 2.25 12.27
N GLN A 26 5.74 2.99 11.28
CA GLN A 26 6.15 4.39 11.42
C GLN A 26 7.09 4.64 12.62
N SER A 27 8.01 3.70 12.86
CA SER A 27 8.96 3.79 13.98
C SER A 27 10.24 2.99 13.72
N ARG A 28 11.38 3.59 14.03
CA ARG A 28 12.72 2.99 13.90
C ARG A 28 12.92 1.76 14.77
N ASP A 29 12.34 1.79 15.95
CA ASP A 29 12.51 0.74 16.96
C ASP A 29 11.31 -0.22 16.96
N ALA A 30 10.45 -0.15 15.93
CA ALA A 30 9.33 -1.06 15.79
C ALA A 30 9.83 -2.50 15.69
N PHE A 31 10.89 -2.76 14.91
CA PHE A 31 11.56 -4.05 14.79
C PHE A 31 13.07 -3.85 14.73
N THR A 32 13.81 -4.88 15.10
CA THR A 32 15.28 -4.86 15.04
C THR A 32 15.84 -5.99 14.20
N LYS A 33 17.03 -5.79 13.65
CA LYS A 33 17.76 -6.85 12.94
C LYS A 33 17.94 -8.10 13.82
N ASN A 34 18.29 -7.91 15.09
CA ASN A 34 18.51 -9.03 16.02
C ASN A 34 17.24 -9.86 16.24
N GLU A 35 16.09 -9.19 16.32
CA GLU A 35 14.79 -9.84 16.40
C GLU A 35 14.49 -10.66 15.14
N LEU A 36 14.65 -10.07 13.95
CA LEU A 36 14.40 -10.80 12.69
C LEU A 36 15.39 -11.94 12.47
N ASP A 37 16.66 -11.78 12.87
CA ASP A 37 17.66 -12.84 12.86
C ASP A 37 17.26 -13.99 13.79
N TYR A 38 16.77 -13.68 15.00
CA TYR A 38 16.28 -14.68 15.95
C TYR A 38 15.10 -15.47 15.37
N ILE A 39 14.10 -14.78 14.82
CA ILE A 39 12.94 -15.40 14.17
C ILE A 39 13.39 -16.29 13.01
N CYS A 40 14.26 -15.79 12.13
CA CYS A 40 14.81 -16.53 11.00
C CYS A 40 15.50 -17.83 11.44
N ASN A 41 16.31 -17.78 12.51
CA ASN A 41 16.96 -18.97 13.06
C ASN A 41 15.96 -19.94 13.69
N SER A 42 14.92 -19.44 14.37
CA SER A 42 13.89 -20.28 15.01
C SER A 42 13.02 -21.06 14.01
N LEU A 43 12.82 -20.51 12.81
CA LEU A 43 12.04 -21.14 11.73
C LEU A 43 12.80 -22.25 11.00
N SER A 44 14.11 -22.40 11.20
CA SER A 44 14.93 -23.44 10.55
C SER A 44 16.03 -23.95 11.48
N PRO A 45 15.67 -24.64 12.58
CA PRO A 45 16.63 -25.08 13.60
C PRO A 45 17.61 -26.15 13.09
N ASP A 46 17.21 -26.98 12.12
CA ASP A 46 17.96 -28.19 11.73
C ASP A 46 18.95 -28.03 10.55
N HIS A 47 19.10 -26.83 9.99
CA HIS A 47 20.06 -26.57 8.91
C HIS A 47 21.17 -25.62 9.39
N TRP A 48 22.26 -26.18 9.94
CA TRP A 48 23.46 -25.41 10.29
C TRP A 48 24.02 -24.69 9.05
N ILE A 49 23.87 -25.28 7.85
CA ILE A 49 24.18 -24.68 6.55
C ILE A 49 22.94 -24.76 5.66
N ASN A 50 22.22 -23.66 5.47
CA ASN A 50 21.13 -23.58 4.50
C ASN A 50 21.70 -22.94 3.21
N PRO A 51 21.64 -23.59 2.04
CA PRO A 51 22.04 -22.99 0.76
C PRO A 51 21.20 -21.75 0.38
N HIS A 52 20.05 -21.57 1.02
CA HIS A 52 19.19 -20.39 0.96
C HIS A 52 19.27 -19.49 2.21
N LYS A 53 20.12 -19.80 3.21
CA LYS A 53 20.50 -18.79 4.22
C LYS A 53 21.20 -17.69 3.44
N SER A 54 20.81 -16.45 3.70
CA SER A 54 21.70 -15.32 3.48
C SER A 54 22.99 -15.61 4.27
N ILE A 55 24.02 -16.15 3.59
CA ILE A 55 25.21 -16.83 4.15
C ILE A 55 26.00 -15.98 5.19
N LEU A 56 25.62 -14.74 5.46
CA LEU A 56 26.33 -13.83 6.37
C LEU A 56 25.44 -12.88 7.19
N GLY A 57 24.15 -13.20 7.45
CA GLY A 57 23.29 -12.28 8.23
C GLY A 57 23.11 -10.92 7.54
N LEU A 58 23.04 -10.93 6.21
CA LEU A 58 23.04 -9.75 5.34
C LEU A 58 21.67 -9.03 5.27
N GLY A 59 20.60 -9.67 5.74
CA GLY A 59 19.27 -9.06 5.90
C GLY A 59 18.18 -9.47 4.91
N ASN A 60 18.47 -10.38 3.97
CA ASN A 60 17.49 -10.90 3.02
C ASN A 60 16.58 -11.94 3.69
N TYR A 61 15.57 -11.45 4.42
CA TYR A 61 14.54 -12.24 5.11
C TYR A 61 13.38 -12.59 4.16
N ASP A 62 12.81 -13.77 4.32
CA ASP A 62 11.64 -14.21 3.58
C ASP A 62 10.31 -13.80 4.26
N ILE A 63 9.18 -14.14 3.62
CA ILE A 63 7.85 -13.81 4.12
C ILE A 63 7.53 -14.44 5.48
N ASN A 64 8.07 -15.63 5.80
CA ASN A 64 7.75 -16.31 7.05
C ASN A 64 8.33 -15.55 8.24
N VAL A 65 9.51 -14.94 8.06
CA VAL A 65 10.11 -14.04 9.07
C VAL A 65 9.22 -12.82 9.29
N ILE A 66 8.74 -12.19 8.21
CA ILE A 66 7.82 -11.04 8.27
C ILE A 66 6.52 -11.43 8.99
N MET A 67 5.90 -12.54 8.59
CA MET A 67 4.66 -13.05 9.20
C MET A 67 4.84 -13.29 10.71
N LYS A 68 5.92 -13.97 11.11
CA LYS A 68 6.20 -14.23 12.54
C LYS A 68 6.44 -12.95 13.33
N ALA A 69 7.13 -11.98 12.74
CA ALA A 69 7.39 -10.70 13.37
C ALA A 69 6.09 -9.89 13.59
N LEU A 70 5.18 -9.92 12.60
CA LEU A 70 3.84 -9.32 12.71
C LEU A 70 2.98 -10.02 13.77
N GLN A 71 2.99 -11.35 13.78
CA GLN A 71 2.26 -12.16 14.77
C GLN A 71 2.69 -11.84 16.20
N ALA A 72 3.98 -11.63 16.44
CA ALA A 72 4.51 -11.22 17.74
C ALA A 72 3.95 -9.87 18.24
N ARG A 73 3.35 -9.06 17.34
CA ARG A 73 2.73 -7.76 17.63
C ARG A 73 1.21 -7.77 17.49
N GLY A 74 0.57 -8.93 17.33
CA GLY A 74 -0.90 -9.04 17.20
C GLY A 74 -1.44 -8.64 15.82
N TYR A 75 -0.60 -8.75 14.79
CA TYR A 75 -0.98 -8.55 13.40
C TYR A 75 -0.80 -9.83 12.60
N GLU A 76 -1.57 -9.96 11.52
CA GLU A 76 -1.43 -11.04 10.54
C GLU A 76 -1.13 -10.45 9.16
N ALA A 77 -0.43 -11.22 8.33
CA ALA A 77 -0.25 -10.92 6.92
C ALA A 77 -1.07 -11.88 6.06
N ILE A 78 -2.03 -11.34 5.32
CA ILE A 78 -2.90 -12.09 4.43
C ILE A 78 -2.34 -11.99 3.01
N TRP A 79 -2.03 -13.12 2.39
CA TRP A 79 -1.64 -13.13 0.98
C TRP A 79 -2.86 -12.87 0.11
N TYR A 80 -2.88 -11.73 -0.57
CA TYR A 80 -4.01 -11.33 -1.40
C TYR A 80 -4.05 -12.11 -2.73
N ASP A 81 -5.22 -12.64 -3.07
CA ASP A 81 -5.45 -13.32 -4.34
C ASP A 81 -5.59 -12.30 -5.47
N LYS A 82 -4.58 -12.23 -6.35
CA LYS A 82 -4.53 -11.30 -7.49
C LYS A 82 -5.68 -11.43 -8.48
N ARG A 83 -6.44 -12.53 -8.43
CA ARG A 83 -7.61 -12.74 -9.29
C ARG A 83 -8.82 -11.93 -8.82
N LYS A 84 -8.80 -11.41 -7.59
CA LYS A 84 -9.86 -10.59 -7.01
C LYS A 84 -9.57 -9.11 -7.22
N ASP A 85 -10.59 -8.35 -7.61
CA ASP A 85 -10.46 -6.88 -7.70
C ASP A 85 -10.26 -6.28 -6.30
N PRO A 86 -9.25 -5.42 -6.08
CA PRO A 86 -8.99 -4.83 -4.77
C PRO A 86 -10.11 -3.90 -4.28
N GLY A 87 -11.10 -3.56 -5.11
CA GLY A 87 -12.31 -2.85 -4.68
C GLY A 87 -13.18 -3.63 -3.70
N CYS A 88 -12.91 -4.92 -3.45
CA CYS A 88 -13.56 -5.67 -2.36
C CYS A 88 -12.85 -5.55 -1.01
N LEU A 89 -11.76 -4.78 -0.92
CA LEU A 89 -11.03 -4.57 0.32
C LEU A 89 -11.73 -3.52 1.20
N ASN A 90 -11.90 -3.84 2.48
CA ASN A 90 -12.29 -2.88 3.49
C ASN A 90 -11.04 -2.16 4.01
N LEU A 91 -10.65 -1.06 3.35
CA LEU A 91 -9.39 -0.35 3.59
C LEU A 91 -9.25 0.12 5.03
N GLN A 92 -10.36 0.47 5.69
CA GLN A 92 -10.40 0.95 7.08
C GLN A 92 -9.94 -0.10 8.09
N ASN A 93 -10.07 -1.39 7.75
CA ASN A 93 -9.63 -2.50 8.59
C ASN A 93 -8.23 -3.02 8.23
N ILE A 94 -7.55 -2.37 7.27
CA ILE A 94 -6.21 -2.74 6.82
C ILE A 94 -5.20 -1.74 7.38
N ASN A 95 -4.24 -2.23 8.15
CA ASN A 95 -3.20 -1.39 8.75
C ASN A 95 -2.10 -1.02 7.77
N GLY A 96 -1.95 -1.77 6.68
CA GLY A 96 -1.10 -1.39 5.55
C GLY A 96 -0.85 -2.57 4.62
N TYR A 97 0.05 -2.36 3.67
CA TYR A 97 0.29 -3.33 2.60
C TYR A 97 1.77 -3.60 2.47
N ILE A 98 2.14 -4.86 2.30
CA ILE A 98 3.50 -5.29 2.00
C ILE A 98 3.51 -5.87 0.59
N LEU A 99 4.38 -5.35 -0.26
CA LEU A 99 4.62 -5.89 -1.59
C LEU A 99 5.92 -6.69 -1.61
N ASN A 100 5.90 -7.80 -2.32
CA ASN A 100 7.11 -8.50 -2.75
C ASN A 100 7.30 -8.23 -4.25
N VAL A 101 8.35 -7.50 -4.62
CA VAL A 101 8.66 -7.20 -6.02
C VAL A 101 10.00 -7.82 -6.44
N PRO A 102 10.11 -8.36 -7.66
CA PRO A 102 11.39 -8.81 -8.18
C PRO A 102 12.29 -7.58 -8.42
N THR A 103 13.54 -7.66 -8.00
CA THR A 103 14.58 -6.66 -8.32
C THR A 103 15.68 -7.33 -9.13
N ASP A 104 16.01 -6.72 -10.27
CA ASP A 104 17.18 -7.11 -11.07
C ASP A 104 18.45 -6.47 -10.50
N TYR A 105 19.53 -7.24 -10.41
CA TYR A 105 20.84 -6.74 -10.03
C TYR A 105 21.65 -6.37 -11.27
N LYS A 106 22.04 -5.09 -11.39
CA LYS A 106 22.91 -4.60 -12.45
C LYS A 106 24.34 -4.48 -11.92
N ILE A 107 25.28 -5.25 -12.45
CA ILE A 107 26.72 -5.00 -12.28
C ILE A 107 27.23 -4.36 -13.56
N SER A 108 27.52 -3.06 -13.52
CA SER A 108 27.99 -2.30 -14.68
C SER A 108 27.03 -2.44 -15.88
N PHE A 109 27.47 -3.02 -16.99
CA PHE A 109 26.72 -3.26 -18.23
C PHE A 109 26.07 -4.66 -18.29
N ILE A 110 26.21 -5.49 -17.25
CA ILE A 110 25.69 -6.87 -17.22
C ILE A 110 24.56 -6.97 -16.19
N THR A 111 23.37 -7.30 -16.66
CA THR A 111 22.26 -7.71 -15.80
C THR A 111 22.47 -9.18 -15.42
N LEU A 112 22.81 -9.45 -14.17
CA LEU A 112 22.87 -10.82 -13.68
C LEU A 112 21.44 -11.30 -13.39
N PRO A 113 21.02 -12.48 -13.89
CA PRO A 113 19.67 -13.02 -13.68
C PRO A 113 19.48 -13.58 -12.25
N LEU A 114 20.07 -12.94 -11.24
CA LEU A 114 19.75 -13.22 -9.84
C LEU A 114 18.52 -12.38 -9.47
N ARG A 115 17.32 -12.95 -9.69
CA ARG A 115 16.06 -12.36 -9.24
C ARG A 115 16.05 -12.34 -7.71
N ARG A 116 16.24 -11.16 -7.13
CA ARG A 116 16.10 -10.97 -5.68
C ARG A 116 14.72 -10.42 -5.38
N LYS A 117 14.17 -10.83 -4.24
CA LYS A 117 12.93 -10.28 -3.71
C LYS A 117 13.25 -8.96 -3.02
N HIS A 118 12.31 -8.03 -3.09
CA HIS A 118 12.39 -6.74 -2.42
C HIS A 118 11.06 -6.43 -1.77
N TRP A 119 11.11 -6.12 -0.49
CA TRP A 119 9.94 -5.83 0.32
C TRP A 119 9.68 -4.33 0.33
N ILE A 120 8.48 -3.95 -0.08
CA ILE A 120 8.01 -2.55 -0.10
C ILE A 120 6.80 -2.45 0.81
N THR A 121 6.64 -1.30 1.47
CA THR A 121 5.46 -1.00 2.28
C THR A 121 4.65 0.13 1.67
N ILE A 122 3.34 -0.01 1.72
CA ILE A 122 2.38 1.08 1.51
C ILE A 122 1.61 1.27 2.80
N ARG A 123 1.45 2.52 3.22
CA ARG A 123 0.81 2.86 4.49
C ARG A 123 -0.05 4.11 4.32
N GLU A 124 -1.21 4.10 4.96
CA GLU A 124 -2.01 5.30 5.17
C GLU A 124 -1.44 6.12 6.32
N ILE A 125 -1.21 7.40 6.09
CA ILE A 125 -0.74 8.38 7.08
C ILE A 125 -1.55 9.65 6.88
N ASP A 126 -2.24 10.08 7.94
CA ASP A 126 -3.07 11.30 7.95
C ASP A 126 -4.07 11.36 6.77
N GLY A 127 -4.70 10.23 6.42
CA GLY A 127 -5.72 10.14 5.36
C GLY A 127 -5.17 9.94 3.94
N PHE A 128 -3.85 9.84 3.77
CA PHE A 128 -3.21 9.67 2.47
C PHE A 128 -2.32 8.43 2.44
N PHE A 129 -2.29 7.76 1.29
CA PHE A 129 -1.44 6.60 1.07
C PHE A 129 -0.09 7.00 0.49
N TYR A 130 0.96 6.38 1.05
CA TYR A 130 2.33 6.59 0.63
C TYR A 130 2.99 5.26 0.32
N ASN A 131 3.74 5.23 -0.78
CA ASN A 131 4.75 4.21 -1.03
C ASN A 131 6.00 4.54 -0.22
N LEU A 132 6.31 3.66 0.73
CA LEU A 132 7.43 3.76 1.65
C LEU A 132 8.53 2.76 1.28
N ASP A 133 8.75 2.52 -0.02
CA ASP A 133 9.89 1.76 -0.49
C ASP A 133 11.18 2.36 0.09
N SER A 134 11.94 1.52 0.79
CA SER A 134 13.20 1.89 1.42
C SER A 134 14.30 2.25 0.41
N LYS A 135 14.13 1.96 -0.89
CA LYS A 135 15.02 2.42 -1.97
C LYS A 135 14.73 3.83 -2.46
N LEU A 136 13.60 4.42 -2.10
CA LEU A 136 13.26 5.79 -2.48
C LEU A 136 14.03 6.80 -1.63
N ASP A 137 14.21 8.00 -2.17
CA ASP A 137 14.83 9.09 -1.42
C ASP A 137 13.91 9.75 -0.40
N SER A 138 12.60 9.61 -0.59
CA SER A 138 11.55 10.10 0.29
C SER A 138 10.28 9.29 0.07
N PRO A 139 9.30 9.32 1.00
CA PRO A 139 7.96 8.77 0.78
C PRO A 139 7.38 9.27 -0.54
N GLN A 140 6.91 8.35 -1.38
CA GLN A 140 6.22 8.69 -2.62
C GLN A 140 4.73 8.74 -2.35
N PHE A 141 4.13 9.91 -2.54
CA PHE A 141 2.69 10.11 -2.43
C PHE A 141 1.96 9.28 -3.51
N ILE A 142 0.95 8.52 -3.09
CA ILE A 142 0.04 7.77 -3.99
C ILE A 142 -1.25 8.57 -4.16
N GLY A 143 -1.87 8.99 -3.06
CA GLY A 143 -3.17 9.68 -3.08
C GLY A 143 -4.10 9.21 -1.98
N GLN A 144 -5.40 9.22 -2.26
CA GLN A 144 -6.44 8.73 -1.35
C GLN A 144 -6.87 7.30 -1.71
N GLU A 145 -7.98 6.82 -1.17
CA GLU A 145 -8.47 5.44 -1.36
C GLU A 145 -8.61 5.04 -2.83
N THR A 146 -9.21 5.90 -3.66
CA THR A 146 -9.42 5.62 -5.10
C THR A 146 -8.08 5.49 -5.85
N ASP A 147 -7.12 6.36 -5.55
CA ASP A 147 -5.77 6.33 -6.12
C ASP A 147 -5.02 5.06 -5.69
N LEU A 148 -5.16 4.67 -4.42
CA LEU A 148 -4.60 3.41 -3.91
C LEU A 148 -5.19 2.21 -4.66
N LEU A 149 -6.51 2.15 -4.85
CA LEU A 149 -7.14 1.03 -5.54
C LEU A 149 -6.65 0.93 -6.99
N CYS A 150 -6.52 2.05 -7.70
CA CYS A 150 -5.90 2.09 -9.03
C CYS A 150 -4.46 1.56 -9.00
N PHE A 151 -3.65 2.03 -8.05
CA PHE A 151 -2.27 1.60 -7.87
C PHE A 151 -2.16 0.09 -7.56
N LEU A 152 -3.03 -0.45 -6.70
CA LEU A 152 -3.06 -1.88 -6.38
C LEU A 152 -3.47 -2.72 -7.61
N ARG A 153 -4.44 -2.28 -8.41
CA ARG A 153 -4.82 -2.98 -9.66
C ARG A 153 -3.62 -3.11 -10.60
N ASP A 154 -2.84 -2.04 -10.77
CA ASP A 154 -1.63 -2.08 -11.60
C ASP A 154 -0.57 -3.05 -11.07
N ILE A 155 -0.43 -3.17 -9.76
CA ILE A 155 0.47 -4.16 -9.14
C ILE A 155 -0.03 -5.58 -9.38
N LEU A 156 -1.32 -5.84 -9.18
CA LEU A 156 -1.91 -7.17 -9.28
C LEU A 156 -1.94 -7.70 -10.72
N ASN A 157 -1.97 -6.80 -11.72
CA ASN A 157 -1.79 -7.14 -13.14
C ASN A 157 -0.40 -7.73 -13.45
N SER A 158 0.59 -7.55 -12.57
CA SER A 158 1.91 -8.15 -12.71
C SER A 158 1.97 -9.57 -12.13
N LYS A 159 2.41 -10.54 -12.94
CA LYS A 159 2.55 -11.93 -12.50
C LYS A 159 3.61 -12.12 -11.42
N ASP A 160 4.66 -11.31 -11.41
CA ASP A 160 5.83 -11.52 -10.55
C ASP A 160 5.78 -10.74 -9.23
N LYS A 161 4.79 -9.87 -9.00
CA LYS A 161 4.66 -9.06 -7.78
C LYS A 161 3.64 -9.63 -6.82
N GLU A 162 3.95 -9.90 -5.55
CA GLU A 162 2.95 -10.40 -4.58
C GLU A 162 2.48 -9.26 -3.66
N LEU A 163 1.21 -9.29 -3.25
CA LEU A 163 0.60 -8.34 -2.33
C LEU A 163 0.19 -9.07 -1.05
N PHE A 164 0.57 -8.53 0.10
CA PHE A 164 0.15 -8.97 1.42
C PHE A 164 -0.55 -7.82 2.13
N LEU A 165 -1.72 -8.09 2.70
CA LEU A 165 -2.44 -7.15 3.56
C LEU A 165 -1.99 -7.37 4.99
N VAL A 166 -1.66 -6.30 5.70
CA VAL A 166 -1.37 -6.36 7.13
C VAL A 166 -2.60 -5.87 7.90
N VAL A 167 -3.14 -6.75 8.73
CA VAL A 167 -4.37 -6.52 9.50
C VAL A 167 -4.14 -6.93 10.94
N THR A 168 -4.98 -6.50 11.88
CA THR A 168 -4.95 -7.03 13.24
C THR A 168 -5.37 -8.51 13.24
N SER A 169 -4.92 -9.28 14.24
CA SER A 169 -5.34 -10.67 14.39
C SER A 169 -6.84 -10.85 14.59
N GLU A 170 -7.56 -9.82 15.06
CA GLU A 170 -9.02 -9.82 15.17
C GLU A 170 -9.67 -9.67 13.79
N THR A 171 -9.24 -8.68 13.01
CA THR A 171 -9.71 -8.47 11.63
C THR A 171 -9.47 -9.70 10.75
N GLU A 172 -8.34 -10.40 10.92
CA GLU A 172 -8.06 -11.63 10.19
C GLU A 172 -9.06 -12.73 10.56
N LYS A 173 -9.31 -12.97 11.86
CA LYS A 173 -10.25 -14.00 12.32
C LYS A 173 -11.67 -13.75 11.84
N ASP A 174 -12.11 -12.50 11.88
CA ASP A 174 -13.48 -12.12 11.50
C ASP A 174 -13.61 -11.90 9.98
N GLN A 175 -12.51 -11.92 9.25
CA GLN A 175 -12.43 -11.62 7.81
C GLN A 175 -12.95 -10.23 7.43
N ASN A 176 -12.96 -9.28 8.38
CA ASN A 176 -13.46 -7.91 8.21
C ASN A 176 -12.59 -7.02 7.30
N TRP A 177 -11.50 -7.55 6.75
CA TRP A 177 -10.67 -6.94 5.71
C TRP A 177 -11.29 -7.05 4.31
N LEU A 178 -12.31 -7.90 4.14
CA LEU A 178 -13.16 -7.95 2.96
C LEU A 178 -14.47 -7.21 3.23
N LEU A 179 -14.95 -6.49 2.22
CA LEU A 179 -16.30 -5.96 2.20
C LEU A 179 -17.28 -7.11 1.96
N ASP A 180 -18.39 -7.11 2.70
CA ASP A 180 -19.55 -7.90 2.36
C ASP A 180 -20.26 -7.30 1.12
N GLN A 181 -21.27 -8.03 0.60
CA GLN A 181 -22.01 -7.58 -0.59
C GLN A 181 -22.67 -6.22 -0.37
N ASP A 182 -23.09 -5.92 0.86
CA ASP A 182 -23.74 -4.66 1.23
C ASP A 182 -22.73 -3.50 1.34
N GLY A 183 -21.53 -3.74 1.88
CA GLY A 183 -20.44 -2.78 1.97
C GLY A 183 -19.91 -2.35 0.60
N CYS A 184 -19.82 -3.28 -0.35
CA CYS A 184 -19.45 -2.97 -1.73
C CYS A 184 -20.50 -2.06 -2.42
N ILE A 185 -21.79 -2.32 -2.21
CA ILE A 185 -22.88 -1.47 -2.73
C ILE A 185 -22.84 -0.07 -2.11
N ASN A 186 -22.58 0.03 -0.80
CA ASN A 186 -22.51 1.31 -0.09
C ASN A 186 -21.33 2.18 -0.53
N LEU A 187 -20.15 1.60 -0.75
CA LEU A 187 -18.99 2.34 -1.31
C LEU A 187 -19.28 2.85 -2.72
N LEU A 188 -19.87 2.01 -3.58
CA LEU A 188 -20.30 2.43 -4.92
C LEU A 188 -21.38 3.53 -4.89
N ASN A 189 -22.21 3.58 -3.84
CA ASN A 189 -23.18 4.66 -3.66
C ASN A 189 -22.51 5.97 -3.19
N GLN A 190 -21.54 5.90 -2.29
CA GLN A 190 -20.81 7.07 -1.80
C GLN A 190 -20.01 7.77 -2.92
N ASP A 191 -19.34 7.01 -3.79
CA ASP A 191 -18.66 7.57 -4.96
C ASP A 191 -19.64 8.25 -5.94
N ARG A 192 -20.82 7.65 -6.15
CA ARG A 192 -21.88 8.25 -6.97
C ARG A 192 -22.45 9.51 -6.35
N ASP A 193 -22.67 9.55 -5.05
CA ASP A 193 -23.18 10.75 -4.37
C ASP A 193 -22.15 11.89 -4.41
N ALA A 194 -20.85 11.57 -4.29
CA ALA A 194 -19.77 12.54 -4.45
C ALA A 194 -19.69 13.11 -5.89
N GLU A 195 -19.92 12.29 -6.93
CA GLU A 195 -20.04 12.77 -8.33
C GLU A 195 -21.34 13.56 -8.57
N VAL A 196 -22.47 13.16 -7.96
CA VAL A 196 -23.79 13.79 -8.16
C VAL A 196 -23.88 15.17 -7.50
N VAL A 197 -23.01 15.50 -6.54
CA VAL A 197 -22.93 16.83 -5.92
C VAL A 197 -22.34 17.91 -6.86
N GLN A 198 -21.69 17.56 -7.97
CA GLN A 198 -21.05 18.55 -8.86
C GLN A 198 -21.93 19.07 -10.02
N LEU A 199 -23.18 18.61 -10.17
CA LEU A 199 -24.08 19.03 -11.26
C LEU A 199 -25.31 19.83 -10.81
N LYS A 200 -25.65 19.79 -9.51
CA LYS A 200 -26.82 20.50 -8.98
C LYS A 200 -26.51 21.95 -8.60
N ASP A 201 -25.26 22.24 -8.27
CA ASP A 201 -24.81 23.60 -7.92
C ASP A 201 -24.57 24.51 -9.14
N ILE A 202 -24.75 24.00 -10.37
CA ILE A 202 -24.64 24.78 -11.61
C ILE A 202 -26.02 25.25 -12.13
N SER A 203 -27.15 24.74 -11.59
CA SER A 203 -28.47 25.13 -12.10
C SER A 203 -29.17 26.28 -11.36
N GLU A 204 -28.55 26.93 -10.38
CA GLU A 204 -29.15 28.08 -9.66
C GLU A 204 -28.54 29.46 -9.99
N ALA A 205 -27.53 29.53 -10.88
CA ALA A 205 -26.92 30.82 -11.27
C ALA A 205 -27.45 31.44 -12.58
N VAL A 206 -28.41 30.81 -13.27
CA VAL A 206 -28.91 31.31 -14.57
C VAL A 206 -30.43 31.33 -14.64
N LEU A 207 -31.11 32.02 -13.72
CA LEU A 207 -32.48 32.48 -13.95
C LEU A 207 -32.74 33.80 -13.22
N LEU A 208 -32.59 34.91 -13.94
CA LEU A 208 -33.44 36.09 -13.74
C LEU A 208 -34.01 36.55 -15.09
N PRO A 209 -35.33 36.76 -15.20
CA PRO A 209 -35.97 37.33 -16.38
C PRO A 209 -36.20 38.83 -16.22
N SER A 210 -36.14 39.59 -17.33
CA SER A 210 -37.09 40.66 -17.63
C SER A 210 -36.83 41.28 -19.01
N ASN A 211 -37.83 41.15 -19.89
CA ASN A 211 -38.01 41.94 -21.11
C ASN A 211 -38.03 43.45 -20.80
N GLU A 212 -37.60 44.27 -21.76
CA GLU A 212 -38.44 45.32 -22.35
C GLU A 212 -37.85 45.92 -23.65
N THR A 213 -38.61 45.72 -24.74
CA THR A 213 -38.98 46.64 -25.85
C THR A 213 -37.96 47.36 -26.76
N GLU A 214 -38.06 46.97 -28.05
CA GLU A 214 -38.26 47.80 -29.26
C GLU A 214 -37.49 49.13 -29.45
N HIS A 215 -36.69 49.22 -30.53
CA HIS A 215 -37.09 50.03 -31.70
C HIS A 215 -36.27 49.69 -32.96
N CYS A 216 -37.00 49.47 -34.05
CA CYS A 216 -36.52 49.41 -35.42
C CYS A 216 -36.18 50.83 -35.92
N ASN A 217 -35.09 51.04 -36.66
CA ASN A 217 -35.14 51.75 -37.95
C ASN A 217 -33.81 51.83 -38.70
N ARG A 218 -33.97 51.86 -40.03
CA ARG A 218 -33.01 51.93 -41.14
C ARG A 218 -32.27 53.27 -41.25
N LEU A 219 -31.38 53.29 -42.25
CA LEU A 219 -30.67 54.39 -42.95
C LEU A 219 -29.20 54.41 -42.52
N SER A 220 -28.21 54.26 -43.40
CA SER A 220 -28.11 54.51 -44.84
C SER A 220 -26.89 53.77 -45.40
#